data_AF-A0A8K0XGM6-F1
#
_entry.id   AF-A0A8K0XGM6-F1
#
_cell.length_a   1.000
_cell.length_b   1.000
_cell.length_c   1.000
_cell.angle_alpha   90.00
_cell.angle_beta   90.00
_cell.angle_gamma   90.00
#
_symmetry.space_group_name_H-M   'P 1'
#
loop_
_entity.id
_entity.type
_entity.pdbx_description
1 polymer ?
#
loop_
_entity_poly.entity_id
_entity_poly.type
_entity_poly.pdbx_seq_one_letter_code
_entity_poly.pdbx_strand_id
1 'polypeptide(L)'
;MTHKRVLVPAALHAELTEYTNLIRVLRTSRTLDLTSHLLEHAAQQRQEEDNDEREDAGKGKGSGGGRTRDTWTPWPLLDFPVPEWRFDEEMKVLGDTVLRQITHRDVQANSQVDADNDDGEGEEDTELNPLSPQSTRLLVEHLASFLVRILNLMADQRPSTAGSMQNRLWAMNWQDVMSTLAVHGAVDQGVLTRAEKRLARIYGASDSRAIERMRVAAAARSKFEGAISRHDDVMLQPPIHRPPKRRKKKERRVVSKATINSDTDDDDDDEALV
;
A
#
# COMPACT_ATOMS: atom_id res chain seq x y z
N MET A 1 9.82 16.72 51.59
CA MET A 1 9.15 17.57 50.57
C MET A 1 8.41 16.64 49.63
N THR A 2 7.08 16.73 49.58
CA THR A 2 6.22 15.82 48.79
C THR A 2 5.96 16.43 47.42
N HIS A 3 6.47 15.79 46.37
CA HIS A 3 6.22 16.22 45.00
C HIS A 3 4.76 15.93 44.62
N LYS A 4 3.97 16.98 44.39
CA LYS A 4 2.61 16.85 43.83
C LYS A 4 2.75 16.35 42.40
N ARG A 5 2.09 15.23 42.08
CA ARG A 5 2.10 14.66 40.73
C ARG A 5 1.34 15.59 39.78
N VAL A 6 1.92 15.84 38.62
CA VAL A 6 1.30 16.62 37.54
C VAL A 6 0.07 15.85 37.07
N LEU A 7 -1.11 16.48 37.20
CA LEU A 7 -2.36 15.94 36.68
C LEU A 7 -2.31 16.01 35.16
N VAL A 8 -2.29 14.84 34.54
CA VAL A 8 -2.30 14.71 33.09
C VAL A 8 -3.73 15.02 32.61
N PRO A 9 -3.92 15.82 31.54
CA PRO A 9 -5.24 16.12 31.00
C PRO A 9 -6.03 14.85 30.69
N ALA A 10 -7.34 14.85 30.98
CA ALA A 10 -8.20 13.68 30.82
C ALA A 10 -8.16 13.11 29.38
N ALA A 11 -8.08 13.99 28.37
CA ALA A 11 -7.90 13.60 26.97
C ALA A 11 -6.65 12.72 26.75
N LEU A 12 -5.55 13.06 27.42
CA LEU A 12 -4.27 12.38 27.30
C LEU A 12 -4.25 11.05 28.08
N HIS A 13 -5.02 10.97 29.17
CA HIS A 13 -5.27 9.70 29.87
C HIS A 13 -6.14 8.74 29.06
N ALA A 14 -7.18 9.23 28.38
CA ALA A 14 -8.04 8.42 27.53
C ALA A 14 -7.26 7.83 26.36
N GLU A 15 -6.48 8.67 25.67
CA GLU A 15 -5.58 8.25 24.60
C GLU A 15 -4.57 7.19 25.08
N LEU A 16 -3.88 7.43 26.20
CA LEU A 16 -2.89 6.47 26.72
C LEU A 16 -3.52 5.11 27.09
N THR A 17 -4.78 5.10 27.55
CA THR A 17 -5.50 3.90 27.98
C THR A 17 -6.05 3.11 26.80
N GLU A 18 -6.62 3.80 25.80
CA GLU A 18 -7.06 3.23 24.52
C GLU A 18 -5.89 2.56 23.81
N TYR A 19 -4.77 3.28 23.75
CA TYR A 19 -3.53 2.74 23.26
C TYR A 19 -3.16 1.48 24.05
N THR A 20 -2.97 1.55 25.37
CA THR A 20 -2.47 0.37 26.10
C THR A 20 -3.36 -0.87 25.96
N ASN A 21 -4.66 -0.71 25.77
CA ASN A 21 -5.57 -1.81 25.45
C ASN A 21 -5.40 -2.35 24.02
N LEU A 22 -5.19 -1.49 23.02
CA LEU A 22 -4.87 -1.91 21.65
C LEU A 22 -3.56 -2.72 21.58
N ILE A 23 -2.49 -2.36 22.33
CA ILE A 23 -1.32 -3.25 22.43
C ILE A 23 -1.73 -4.59 23.02
N ARG A 24 -2.47 -4.61 24.14
CA ARG A 24 -2.79 -5.87 24.84
C ARG A 24 -3.51 -6.86 23.94
N VAL A 25 -4.50 -6.38 23.18
CA VAL A 25 -5.26 -7.19 22.21
C VAL A 25 -4.38 -7.69 21.07
N LEU A 26 -3.48 -6.86 20.54
CA LEU A 26 -2.57 -7.25 19.46
C LEU A 26 -1.42 -8.16 19.92
N ARG A 27 -1.03 -8.10 21.21
CA ARG A 27 0.03 -8.95 21.78
C ARG A 27 -0.46 -10.34 22.21
N THR A 28 -1.75 -10.53 22.46
CA THR A 28 -2.30 -11.86 22.73
C THR A 28 -2.48 -12.61 21.41
N SER A 29 -1.39 -13.25 20.99
CA SER A 29 -1.20 -14.11 19.81
C SER A 29 -2.07 -15.38 19.80
N ARG A 30 -3.40 -15.22 19.90
CA ARG A 30 -4.41 -16.26 19.67
C ARG A 30 -5.60 -15.62 18.95
N THR A 31 -5.45 -15.44 17.64
CA THR A 31 -6.42 -14.87 16.69
C THR A 31 -7.66 -15.74 16.45
N LEU A 32 -7.98 -16.71 17.32
CA LEU A 32 -9.06 -17.67 17.10
C LEU A 32 -10.25 -17.55 18.07
N ASP A 33 -10.19 -16.65 19.05
CA ASP A 33 -11.30 -16.48 20.01
C ASP A 33 -11.58 -15.00 20.33
N LEU A 34 -11.42 -14.14 19.32
CA LEU A 34 -11.87 -12.74 19.41
C LEU A 34 -13.41 -12.67 19.48
N THR A 35 -14.09 -13.60 18.81
CA THR A 35 -15.56 -13.65 18.77
C THR A 35 -16.16 -13.97 20.13
N SER A 36 -15.61 -14.92 20.89
CA SER A 36 -16.14 -15.28 22.21
C SER A 36 -15.95 -14.17 23.24
N HIS A 37 -14.77 -13.54 23.28
CA HIS A 37 -14.51 -12.41 24.16
C HIS A 37 -15.34 -11.17 23.81
N LEU A 38 -15.58 -10.91 22.52
CA LEU A 38 -16.47 -9.82 22.09
C LEU A 38 -17.95 -10.13 22.40
N LEU A 39 -18.38 -11.40 22.28
CA LEU A 39 -19.73 -11.84 22.66
C LEU A 39 -19.96 -11.70 24.17
N GLU A 40 -18.99 -12.10 24.98
CA GLU A 40 -19.09 -12.04 26.44
C GLU A 40 -19.13 -10.58 26.94
N HIS A 41 -18.32 -9.70 26.35
CA HIS A 41 -18.33 -8.28 26.68
C HIS A 41 -19.61 -7.57 26.22
N ALA A 42 -20.15 -7.92 25.04
CA ALA A 42 -21.42 -7.40 24.56
C ALA A 42 -22.61 -7.88 25.42
N ALA A 43 -22.55 -9.10 25.96
CA ALA A 43 -23.54 -9.61 26.89
C ALA A 43 -23.50 -8.89 28.24
N GLN A 44 -22.31 -8.56 28.75
CA GLN A 44 -22.15 -7.77 29.98
C GLN A 44 -22.64 -6.32 29.81
N GLN A 45 -22.37 -5.69 28.67
CA GLN A 45 -22.78 -4.30 28.43
C GLN A 45 -24.32 -4.16 28.34
N ARG A 46 -25.02 -5.16 27.79
CA ARG A 46 -26.50 -5.20 27.83
C ARG A 46 -27.08 -5.37 29.24
N GLN A 47 -26.34 -6.02 30.15
CA GLN A 47 -26.78 -6.15 31.54
C GLN A 47 -26.60 -4.86 32.35
N GLU A 48 -25.62 -4.03 32.00
CA GLU A 48 -25.40 -2.73 32.65
C GLU A 48 -26.45 -1.69 32.20
N GLU A 49 -26.84 -1.69 30.92
CA GLU A 49 -27.89 -0.80 30.41
C GLU A 49 -29.27 -1.09 31.03
N ASP A 50 -29.61 -2.35 31.29
CA ASP A 50 -30.85 -2.73 31.99
C ASP A 50 -30.85 -2.38 33.49
N ASN A 51 -29.67 -2.18 34.09
CA ASN A 51 -29.54 -1.87 35.52
C ASN A 51 -29.61 -0.35 35.79
N ASP A 52 -29.19 0.47 34.83
CA ASP A 52 -29.23 1.94 34.92
C ASP A 52 -30.64 2.53 34.72
N GLU A 53 -31.62 1.76 34.20
CA GLU A 53 -33.00 2.23 34.04
C GLU A 53 -33.85 2.18 35.34
N ARG A 54 -33.34 1.62 36.45
CA ARG A 54 -34.12 1.48 37.70
C ARG A 54 -33.78 2.46 38.83
N GLU A 55 -32.77 3.31 38.69
CA GLU A 55 -32.28 4.16 39.81
C GLU A 55 -32.43 5.68 39.63
N ASP A 56 -33.33 6.22 38.80
CA ASP A 56 -33.49 7.69 38.77
C ASP A 56 -34.93 8.21 38.71
N ALA A 57 -35.56 8.21 39.89
CA ALA A 57 -36.67 9.09 40.24
C ALA A 57 -36.21 10.25 41.17
N GLY A 58 -34.98 10.74 41.02
CA GLY A 58 -34.37 11.75 41.87
C GLY A 58 -34.13 13.09 41.16
N LYS A 59 -35.11 14.00 41.24
CA LYS A 59 -35.06 15.39 40.75
C LYS A 59 -33.74 16.12 41.05
N GLY A 60 -32.86 16.22 40.05
CA GLY A 60 -31.66 17.07 40.05
C GLY A 60 -31.63 18.01 38.85
N LYS A 61 -32.00 19.28 39.06
CA LYS A 61 -32.05 20.35 38.07
C LYS A 61 -30.62 20.90 37.83
N GLY A 62 -29.84 20.24 36.98
CA GLY A 62 -28.47 20.63 36.60
C GLY A 62 -28.36 20.98 35.12
N SER A 63 -27.92 22.20 34.81
CA SER A 63 -27.93 22.78 33.47
C SER A 63 -26.82 22.25 32.56
N GLY A 64 -27.20 21.82 31.35
CA GLY A 64 -26.60 22.28 30.10
C GLY A 64 -25.09 22.14 29.93
N GLY A 65 -24.58 20.91 29.89
CA GLY A 65 -23.32 20.60 29.22
C GLY A 65 -23.61 19.55 28.17
N GLY A 66 -23.90 19.98 26.93
CA GLY A 66 -24.09 19.08 25.80
C GLY A 66 -22.83 18.24 25.63
N ARG A 67 -22.84 17.04 26.21
CA ARG A 67 -21.91 15.97 25.88
C ARG A 67 -22.14 15.72 24.39
N THR A 68 -21.31 16.31 23.54
CA THR A 68 -21.09 15.86 22.17
C THR A 68 -20.84 14.37 22.30
N ARG A 69 -21.89 13.58 22.10
CA ARG A 69 -21.86 12.13 22.11
C ARG A 69 -20.74 11.75 21.17
N ASP A 70 -19.78 11.00 21.69
CA ASP A 70 -18.71 10.39 20.93
C ASP A 70 -19.31 9.73 19.68
N THR A 71 -19.08 10.33 18.51
CA THR A 71 -19.22 9.69 17.19
C THR A 71 -18.03 8.78 16.95
N TRP A 72 -17.61 8.05 17.97
CA TRP A 72 -16.71 6.92 17.80
C TRP A 72 -17.57 5.80 17.27
N THR A 73 -17.27 5.32 16.07
CA THR A 73 -17.85 4.08 15.58
C THR A 73 -17.46 3.02 16.61
N PRO A 74 -18.39 2.51 17.43
CA PRO A 74 -18.04 1.58 18.50
C PRO A 74 -17.35 0.38 17.84
N TRP A 75 -16.20 0.00 18.39
CA TRP A 75 -15.55 -1.25 18.05
C TRP A 75 -16.14 -2.35 18.95
N PRO A 76 -16.45 -3.54 18.42
CA PRO A 76 -16.20 -4.00 17.06
C PRO A 76 -17.02 -3.20 16.05
N LEU A 77 -16.38 -2.82 14.93
CA LEU A 77 -17.07 -2.16 13.81
C LEU A 77 -18.45 -2.80 13.66
N LEU A 78 -19.51 -2.02 13.91
CA LEU A 78 -20.90 -2.46 13.70
C LEU A 78 -20.93 -3.30 12.44
N ASP A 79 -21.39 -4.55 12.59
CA ASP A 79 -21.43 -5.59 11.55
C ASP A 79 -21.46 -4.97 10.17
N PHE A 80 -20.29 -4.78 9.55
CA PHE A 80 -20.25 -4.31 8.18
C PHE A 80 -21.08 -5.33 7.42
N PRO A 81 -22.15 -4.91 6.73
CA PRO A 81 -23.01 -5.85 6.05
C PRO A 81 -22.09 -6.70 5.20
N VAL A 82 -22.13 -8.01 5.45
CA VAL A 82 -21.36 -8.96 4.65
C VAL A 82 -21.69 -8.60 3.22
N PRO A 83 -20.70 -8.23 2.39
CA PRO A 83 -20.97 -7.73 1.06
C PRO A 83 -21.90 -8.72 0.37
N GLU A 84 -23.06 -8.23 -0.08
CA GLU A 84 -24.08 -9.07 -0.72
C GLU A 84 -23.50 -9.78 -1.95
N TRP A 85 -22.46 -9.18 -2.53
CA TRP A 85 -21.74 -9.68 -3.68
C TRP A 85 -20.49 -10.42 -3.24
N ARG A 86 -20.41 -11.67 -3.64
CA ARG A 86 -19.18 -12.44 -3.47
C ARG A 86 -18.13 -11.96 -4.48
N PHE A 87 -16.85 -12.11 -4.13
CA PHE A 87 -15.74 -11.73 -5.01
C PHE A 87 -15.84 -12.42 -6.38
N ASP A 88 -16.30 -13.67 -6.45
CA ASP A 88 -16.49 -14.41 -7.69
C ASP A 88 -17.59 -13.83 -8.59
N GLU A 89 -18.67 -13.32 -7.99
CA GLU A 89 -19.78 -12.69 -8.71
C GLU A 89 -19.35 -11.34 -9.29
N GLU A 90 -18.64 -10.53 -8.51
CA GLU A 90 -18.09 -9.26 -8.97
C GLU A 90 -17.11 -9.47 -10.14
N MET A 91 -16.21 -10.46 -10.02
CA MET A 91 -15.25 -10.76 -11.09
C MET A 91 -15.93 -11.31 -12.34
N LYS A 92 -17.03 -12.04 -12.19
CA LYS A 92 -17.85 -12.47 -13.33
C LYS A 92 -18.42 -11.27 -14.09
N VAL A 93 -19.06 -10.34 -13.38
CA VAL A 93 -19.67 -9.14 -13.98
C VAL A 93 -18.62 -8.24 -14.64
N LEU A 94 -17.46 -8.06 -13.99
CA LEU A 94 -16.35 -7.32 -14.58
C LEU A 94 -15.78 -8.02 -15.82
N GLY A 95 -15.63 -9.35 -15.77
CA GLY A 95 -15.19 -10.16 -16.90
C GLY A 95 -16.13 -10.04 -18.10
N ASP A 96 -17.43 -10.14 -17.87
CA ASP A 96 -18.47 -9.97 -18.90
C ASP A 96 -18.43 -8.55 -19.47
N THR A 97 -18.24 -7.54 -18.63
CA THR A 97 -18.11 -6.14 -19.06
C THR A 97 -16.88 -5.92 -19.95
N VAL A 98 -15.74 -6.49 -19.59
CA VAL A 98 -14.51 -6.41 -20.38
C VAL A 98 -14.68 -7.14 -21.71
N LEU A 99 -15.31 -8.32 -21.71
CA LEU A 99 -15.58 -9.07 -22.94
C LEU A 99 -16.47 -8.26 -23.90
N ARG A 100 -17.53 -7.63 -23.40
CA ARG A 100 -18.38 -6.71 -24.17
C ARG A 100 -17.57 -5.57 -24.80
N GLN A 101 -16.66 -4.96 -24.04
CA GLN A 101 -15.82 -3.87 -24.53
C GLN A 101 -14.84 -4.31 -25.62
N ILE A 102 -14.27 -5.51 -25.50
CA ILE A 102 -13.36 -6.07 -26.49
C ILE A 102 -14.13 -6.36 -27.79
N THR A 103 -15.27 -7.05 -27.70
CA THR A 103 -16.08 -7.37 -28.88
C THR A 103 -16.55 -6.10 -29.61
N HIS A 104 -17.02 -5.09 -28.87
CA HIS A 104 -17.44 -3.83 -29.48
C HIS A 104 -16.27 -3.09 -30.16
N ARG A 105 -15.07 -3.16 -29.57
CA ARG A 105 -13.87 -2.55 -30.16
C ARG A 105 -13.47 -3.22 -31.48
N ASP A 106 -13.58 -4.54 -31.57
CA ASP A 106 -13.25 -5.29 -32.79
C ASP A 106 -14.24 -5.00 -33.92
N VAL A 107 -15.54 -4.91 -33.61
CA VAL A 107 -16.58 -4.54 -34.59
C VAL A 107 -16.36 -3.12 -35.11
N GLN A 108 -16.04 -2.17 -34.22
CA GLN A 108 -15.79 -0.78 -34.61
C GLN A 108 -14.53 -0.64 -35.48
N ALA A 109 -13.48 -1.42 -35.22
CA ALA A 109 -12.26 -1.42 -36.03
C ALA A 109 -12.51 -1.96 -37.46
N ASN A 110 -13.40 -2.94 -37.62
CA ASN A 110 -13.73 -3.51 -38.93
C ASN A 110 -14.74 -2.67 -39.72
N SER A 111 -15.65 -1.96 -39.05
CA SER A 111 -16.72 -1.20 -39.73
C SER A 111 -16.23 0.11 -40.37
N GLN A 112 -14.99 0.52 -40.13
CA GLN A 112 -14.44 1.77 -40.69
C GLN A 112 -14.05 1.65 -42.19
N VAL A 113 -14.16 0.47 -42.80
CA VAL A 113 -13.71 0.24 -44.19
C VAL A 113 -14.85 0.32 -45.23
N ASP A 114 -16.13 0.17 -44.84
CA ASP A 114 -17.26 0.05 -45.77
C ASP A 114 -18.38 1.10 -45.52
N ALA A 115 -18.00 2.37 -45.32
CA ALA A 115 -18.91 3.43 -44.87
C ALA A 115 -19.72 4.14 -45.98
N ASP A 116 -20.22 3.45 -47.01
CA ASP A 116 -20.98 4.12 -48.08
C ASP A 116 -22.29 3.45 -48.52
N ASN A 117 -22.79 2.45 -47.79
CA ASN A 117 -24.16 1.96 -47.98
C ASN A 117 -24.61 1.23 -46.71
N ASP A 118 -25.67 1.72 -46.06
CA ASP A 118 -26.89 0.94 -45.77
C ASP A 118 -27.61 1.49 -44.52
N ASP A 119 -28.82 2.02 -44.74
CA ASP A 119 -29.78 2.53 -43.75
C ASP A 119 -30.46 1.36 -43.02
N GLY A 120 -29.67 0.55 -42.32
CA GLY A 120 -30.14 -0.65 -41.63
C GLY A 120 -30.39 -0.45 -40.13
N GLU A 121 -31.60 0.00 -39.77
CA GLU A 121 -32.11 -0.06 -38.39
C GLU A 121 -32.20 -1.52 -37.93
N GLY A 122 -31.23 -1.96 -37.13
CA GLY A 122 -31.20 -3.31 -36.57
C GLY A 122 -30.15 -3.46 -35.48
N GLU A 123 -30.35 -2.80 -34.33
CA GLU A 123 -29.71 -3.20 -33.08
C GLU A 123 -30.26 -4.59 -32.68
N GLU A 124 -29.86 -5.63 -33.38
CA GLU A 124 -29.94 -6.98 -32.82
C GLU A 124 -28.95 -7.02 -31.66
N ASP A 125 -29.48 -6.88 -30.45
CA ASP A 125 -28.82 -7.22 -29.19
C ASP A 125 -28.17 -8.60 -29.35
N THR A 126 -26.93 -8.60 -29.81
CA THR A 126 -26.20 -9.83 -30.07
C THR A 126 -25.98 -10.41 -28.67
N GLU A 127 -26.76 -11.44 -28.31
CA GLU A 127 -26.66 -12.13 -27.03
C GLU A 127 -25.22 -12.63 -26.87
N LEU A 128 -24.38 -11.82 -26.24
CA LEU A 128 -22.99 -12.18 -26.02
C LEU A 128 -22.97 -13.35 -25.06
N ASN A 129 -22.35 -14.43 -25.51
CA ASN A 129 -22.16 -15.63 -24.70
C ASN A 129 -21.50 -15.23 -23.36
N PRO A 130 -22.16 -15.50 -22.22
CA PRO A 130 -21.61 -15.16 -20.92
C PRO A 130 -20.27 -15.89 -20.72
N LEU A 131 -19.38 -15.33 -19.88
CA LEU A 131 -18.11 -16.00 -19.58
C LEU A 131 -18.35 -17.46 -19.16
N SER A 132 -17.59 -18.37 -19.75
CA SER A 132 -17.59 -19.78 -19.32
C SER A 132 -17.25 -19.84 -17.83
N PRO A 133 -17.97 -20.66 -17.03
CA PRO A 133 -17.75 -20.74 -15.58
C PRO A 133 -16.33 -21.17 -15.22
N GLN A 134 -15.64 -21.91 -16.10
CA GLN A 134 -14.24 -22.28 -15.90
C GLN A 134 -13.30 -21.08 -16.03
N SER A 135 -13.53 -20.23 -17.04
CA SER A 135 -12.77 -19.00 -17.24
C SER A 135 -12.96 -18.04 -16.06
N THR A 136 -14.18 -17.93 -15.55
CA THR A 136 -14.47 -17.13 -14.34
C THR A 136 -13.68 -17.64 -13.13
N ARG A 137 -13.66 -18.96 -12.88
CA ARG A 137 -12.89 -19.54 -11.76
C ARG A 137 -11.40 -19.25 -11.86
N LEU A 138 -10.81 -19.46 -13.03
CA LEU A 138 -9.39 -19.17 -13.26
C LEU A 138 -9.07 -17.67 -13.09
N LEU A 139 -9.96 -16.80 -13.58
CA LEU A 139 -9.83 -15.36 -13.40
C LEU A 139 -9.87 -14.99 -11.91
N VAL A 140 -10.82 -15.54 -11.16
CA VAL A 140 -10.96 -15.31 -9.72
C VAL A 140 -9.71 -15.77 -8.96
N GLU A 141 -9.20 -16.97 -9.24
CA GLU A 141 -7.99 -17.49 -8.59
C GLU A 141 -6.76 -16.62 -8.91
N HIS A 142 -6.60 -16.22 -10.17
CA HIS A 142 -5.50 -15.37 -10.59
C HIS A 142 -5.58 -13.98 -9.93
N LEU A 143 -6.77 -13.36 -9.90
CA LEU A 143 -6.98 -12.05 -9.30
C LEU A 143 -6.85 -12.08 -7.78
N ALA A 144 -7.30 -13.15 -7.12
CA ALA A 144 -7.09 -13.35 -5.69
C ALA A 144 -5.58 -13.44 -5.37
N SER A 145 -4.84 -14.24 -6.14
CA SER A 145 -3.39 -14.36 -6.01
C SER A 145 -2.69 -13.02 -6.27
N PHE A 146 -3.18 -12.27 -7.25
CA PHE A 146 -2.67 -10.94 -7.57
C PHE A 146 -2.93 -9.94 -6.45
N LEU A 147 -4.11 -9.95 -5.85
CA LEU A 147 -4.46 -9.10 -4.71
C LEU A 147 -3.57 -9.42 -3.51
N VAL A 148 -3.38 -10.71 -3.19
CA VAL A 148 -2.45 -11.13 -2.14
C VAL A 148 -1.03 -10.62 -2.41
N ARG A 149 -0.58 -10.68 -3.66
CA ARG A 149 0.72 -10.11 -4.05
C ARG A 149 0.78 -8.60 -3.80
N ILE A 150 -0.24 -7.84 -4.18
CA ILE A 150 -0.32 -6.40 -3.91
C ILE A 150 -0.24 -6.13 -2.41
N LEU A 151 -1.03 -6.85 -1.61
CA LEU A 151 -1.06 -6.69 -0.16
C LEU A 151 0.29 -7.02 0.48
N ASN A 152 0.97 -8.07 0.03
CA ASN A 152 2.31 -8.40 0.48
C ASN A 152 3.32 -7.30 0.12
N LEU A 153 3.28 -6.77 -1.10
CA LEU A 153 4.16 -5.66 -1.48
C LEU A 153 3.94 -4.42 -0.60
N MET A 154 2.69 -4.11 -0.25
CA MET A 154 2.38 -3.02 0.68
C MET A 154 2.82 -3.33 2.11
N ALA A 155 2.71 -4.58 2.55
CA ALA A 155 3.17 -5.03 3.85
C ALA A 155 4.71 -4.93 3.96
N ASP A 156 5.44 -5.26 2.89
CA ASP A 156 6.90 -5.16 2.83
C ASP A 156 7.40 -3.71 2.87
N GLN A 157 6.59 -2.74 2.44
CA GLN A 157 6.94 -1.31 2.60
C GLN A 157 6.82 -0.84 4.05
N ARG A 158 6.29 -1.65 4.98
CA ARG A 158 6.16 -1.27 6.38
C ARG A 158 7.46 -1.59 7.11
N PRO A 159 8.21 -0.59 7.60
CA PRO A 159 9.38 -0.86 8.42
C PRO A 159 8.95 -1.62 9.67
N SER A 160 9.79 -2.56 10.14
CA SER A 160 9.54 -3.25 11.40
C SER A 160 9.59 -2.25 12.54
N THR A 161 8.42 -1.83 12.99
CA THR A 161 8.28 -0.90 14.10
C THR A 161 8.32 -1.66 15.40
N ALA A 162 9.12 -1.20 16.37
CA ALA A 162 9.00 -1.69 17.74
C ALA A 162 7.54 -1.58 18.18
N GLY A 163 7.02 -2.57 18.93
CA GLY A 163 5.63 -2.65 19.37
C GLY A 163 5.18 -1.54 20.34
N SER A 164 5.87 -0.40 20.33
CA SER A 164 5.44 0.83 20.99
C SER A 164 4.29 1.48 20.22
N MET A 165 3.33 1.94 21.01
CA MET A 165 2.03 2.52 20.66
C MET A 165 2.06 3.74 19.77
N GLN A 166 3.24 4.32 19.65
CA GLN A 166 3.47 5.59 18.98
C GLN A 166 3.88 5.38 17.51
N ASN A 167 4.15 4.14 17.08
CA ASN A 167 4.36 3.83 15.67
C ASN A 167 3.01 3.71 14.94
N ARG A 168 2.32 4.84 14.87
CA ARG A 168 1.21 5.02 13.93
C ARG A 168 1.84 5.08 12.55
N LEU A 169 1.73 3.97 11.82
CA LEU A 169 2.10 3.94 10.41
C LEU A 169 1.39 5.09 9.72
N TRP A 170 2.11 5.81 8.87
CA TRP A 170 1.50 6.83 8.03
C TRP A 170 0.38 6.19 7.21
N ALA A 171 -0.75 6.88 7.11
CA ALA A 171 -1.83 6.46 6.24
C ALA A 171 -1.29 6.41 4.81
N MET A 172 -1.25 5.20 4.24
CA MET A 172 -0.80 4.99 2.87
C MET A 172 -1.84 5.61 1.94
N ASN A 173 -1.44 6.61 1.18
CA ASN A 173 -2.32 7.22 0.19
C ASN A 173 -2.35 6.34 -1.08
N TRP A 174 -3.27 6.60 -1.99
CA TRP A 174 -3.37 5.80 -3.22
C TRP A 174 -2.13 5.99 -4.12
N GLN A 175 -1.45 7.15 -4.04
CA GLN A 175 -0.23 7.43 -4.77
C GLN A 175 0.94 6.54 -4.31
N ASP A 176 1.02 6.23 -3.02
CA ASP A 176 2.01 5.34 -2.41
C ASP A 176 1.79 3.91 -2.89
N VAL A 177 0.53 3.47 -2.97
CA VAL A 177 0.16 2.17 -3.54
C VAL A 177 0.61 2.09 -5.01
N MET A 178 0.26 3.10 -5.82
CA MET A 178 0.65 3.15 -7.23
C MET A 178 2.17 3.18 -7.42
N SER A 179 2.87 3.97 -6.61
CA SER A 179 4.34 4.07 -6.63
C SER A 179 5.00 2.74 -6.25
N THR A 180 4.46 2.06 -5.24
CA THR A 180 4.94 0.74 -4.80
C THR A 180 4.78 -0.28 -5.93
N LEU A 181 3.59 -0.38 -6.52
CA LEU A 181 3.31 -1.31 -7.62
C LEU A 181 4.19 -1.04 -8.85
N ALA A 182 4.43 0.25 -9.14
CA ALA A 182 5.25 0.72 -10.23
C ALA A 182 6.74 0.35 -10.05
N VAL A 183 7.31 0.59 -8.85
CA VAL A 183 8.71 0.24 -8.53
C VAL A 183 8.94 -1.27 -8.58
N HIS A 184 7.96 -2.05 -8.11
CA HIS A 184 8.04 -3.51 -8.13
C HIS A 184 7.80 -4.10 -9.52
N GLY A 185 7.24 -3.33 -10.46
CA GLY A 185 6.86 -3.83 -11.78
C GLY A 185 5.79 -4.91 -11.68
N ALA A 186 4.89 -4.80 -10.70
CA ALA A 186 3.83 -5.77 -10.47
C ALA A 186 2.67 -5.62 -11.48
N VAL A 187 2.55 -4.43 -12.07
CA VAL A 187 1.45 -4.04 -12.97
C VAL A 187 2.07 -3.43 -14.24
N ASP A 188 1.43 -3.66 -15.39
CA ASP A 188 1.82 -3.04 -16.66
C ASP A 188 1.66 -1.50 -16.65
N GLN A 189 2.48 -0.81 -17.43
CA GLN A 189 2.45 0.65 -17.55
C GLN A 189 1.09 1.17 -18.01
N GLY A 190 0.46 0.50 -18.98
CA GLY A 190 -0.83 0.92 -19.51
C GLY A 190 -1.92 0.86 -18.44
N VAL A 191 -1.90 -0.19 -17.60
CA VAL A 191 -2.84 -0.37 -16.50
C VAL A 191 -2.63 0.69 -15.42
N LEU A 192 -1.37 0.95 -15.03
CA LEU A 192 -1.05 1.99 -14.04
C LEU A 192 -1.52 3.38 -14.50
N THR A 193 -1.28 3.74 -15.77
CA THR A 193 -1.69 5.04 -16.32
C THR A 193 -3.21 5.22 -16.29
N ARG A 194 -3.97 4.16 -16.63
CA ARG A 194 -5.44 4.18 -16.58
C ARG A 194 -5.96 4.29 -15.14
N ALA A 195 -5.36 3.53 -14.23
CA ALA A 195 -5.72 3.56 -12.81
C ALA A 195 -5.43 4.93 -12.19
N GLU A 196 -4.25 5.52 -12.47
CA GLU A 196 -3.88 6.86 -12.02
C GLU A 196 -4.85 7.92 -12.55
N LYS A 197 -5.19 7.90 -13.84
CA LYS A 197 -6.17 8.81 -14.42
C LYS A 197 -7.55 8.70 -13.75
N ARG A 198 -7.99 7.48 -13.43
CA ARG A 198 -9.28 7.23 -12.76
C ARG A 198 -9.25 7.70 -11.31
N LEU A 199 -8.20 7.37 -10.56
CA LEU A 199 -8.03 7.79 -9.17
C LEU A 199 -7.89 9.31 -9.06
N ALA A 200 -7.16 9.94 -9.98
CA ALA A 200 -7.02 11.40 -10.02
C ALA A 200 -8.35 12.12 -10.30
N ARG A 201 -9.28 11.47 -11.01
CA ARG A 201 -10.64 12.01 -11.19
C ARG A 201 -11.46 11.99 -9.90
N ILE A 202 -11.27 10.96 -9.07
CA ILE A 202 -12.06 10.74 -7.84
C ILE A 202 -11.47 11.55 -6.67
N TYR A 203 -10.15 11.48 -6.51
CA TYR A 203 -9.41 12.03 -5.37
C TYR A 203 -8.69 13.35 -5.68
N GLY A 204 -8.74 13.82 -6.92
CA GLY A 204 -8.08 15.05 -7.37
C GLY A 204 -6.74 14.82 -8.07
N ALA A 205 -6.25 15.85 -8.75
CA ALA A 205 -4.97 15.81 -9.45
C ALA A 205 -3.82 15.44 -8.50
N SER A 206 -2.89 14.64 -9.00
CA SER A 206 -1.80 14.07 -8.21
C SER A 206 -0.49 14.22 -8.97
N ASP A 207 0.56 14.64 -8.28
CA ASP A 207 1.94 14.68 -8.80
C ASP A 207 2.64 13.32 -8.60
N SER A 208 1.94 12.23 -8.92
CA SER A 208 2.51 10.90 -8.78
C SER A 208 3.53 10.66 -9.89
N ARG A 209 4.78 10.41 -9.49
CA ARG A 209 5.87 10.02 -10.39
C ARG A 209 6.00 8.51 -10.54
N ALA A 210 4.92 7.76 -10.28
CA ALA A 210 4.94 6.30 -10.27
C ALA A 210 5.45 5.72 -11.61
N ILE A 211 4.93 6.25 -12.73
CA ILE A 211 5.30 5.79 -14.08
C ILE A 211 6.78 6.07 -14.38
N GLU A 212 7.27 7.25 -14.01
CA GLU A 212 8.69 7.61 -14.18
C GLU A 212 9.58 6.67 -13.37
N ARG A 213 9.24 6.42 -12.10
CA ARG A 213 9.96 5.49 -11.21
C ARG A 213 9.99 4.08 -11.77
N MET A 214 8.88 3.58 -12.32
CA MET A 214 8.84 2.26 -12.96
C MET A 214 9.79 2.18 -14.16
N ARG A 215 9.85 3.21 -15.01
CA ARG A 215 10.77 3.24 -16.16
C ARG A 215 12.23 3.22 -15.70
N VAL A 216 12.56 4.03 -14.68
CA VAL A 216 13.91 4.05 -14.09
C VAL A 216 14.25 2.70 -13.47
N ALA A 217 13.33 2.10 -12.70
CA ALA A 217 13.51 0.80 -12.07
C ALA A 217 13.66 -0.32 -13.12
N ALA A 218 12.86 -0.33 -14.19
CA ALA A 218 12.96 -1.30 -15.27
C ALA A 218 14.29 -1.17 -16.02
N ALA A 219 14.73 0.06 -16.33
CA ALA A 219 16.03 0.30 -16.95
C ALA A 219 17.19 -0.15 -16.04
N ALA A 220 17.10 0.09 -14.73
CA ALA A 220 18.09 -0.36 -13.77
C ALA A 220 18.15 -1.90 -13.68
N ARG A 221 16.98 -2.57 -13.64
CA ARG A 221 16.88 -4.04 -13.66
C ARG A 221 17.50 -4.64 -14.92
N SER A 222 17.18 -4.09 -16.09
CA SER A 222 17.75 -4.56 -17.36
C SER A 222 19.28 -4.40 -17.41
N LYS A 223 19.82 -3.27 -16.92
CA LYS A 223 21.27 -3.06 -16.79
C LYS A 223 21.91 -4.07 -15.85
N PHE A 224 21.26 -4.34 -14.72
CA PHE A 224 21.73 -5.29 -13.71
C PHE A 224 21.70 -6.74 -14.24
N GLU A 225 20.61 -7.15 -14.88
CA GLU A 225 20.48 -8.45 -15.53
C GLU A 225 21.54 -8.63 -16.61
N GLY A 226 21.75 -7.63 -17.47
CA GLY A 226 22.83 -7.65 -18.45
C GLY A 226 24.25 -7.70 -17.83
N ALA A 227 24.43 -7.20 -16.61
CA ALA A 227 25.69 -7.35 -15.87
C ALA A 227 25.82 -8.76 -15.25
N ILE A 228 24.74 -9.32 -14.70
CA ILE A 228 24.71 -10.69 -14.16
C ILE A 228 24.97 -11.71 -15.27
N SER A 229 24.32 -11.61 -16.43
CA SER A 229 24.49 -12.58 -17.51
C SER A 229 25.94 -12.66 -18.02
N ARG A 230 26.75 -11.60 -17.84
CA ARG A 230 28.19 -11.62 -18.15
C ARG A 230 29.02 -12.42 -17.13
N HIS A 231 28.49 -12.61 -15.94
CA HIS A 231 29.19 -13.20 -14.80
C HIS A 231 28.58 -14.54 -14.34
N ASP A 232 27.39 -14.91 -14.83
CA ASP A 232 26.71 -16.14 -14.45
C ASP A 232 27.57 -17.37 -14.80
N ASP A 233 28.22 -17.36 -15.96
CA ASP A 233 29.19 -18.38 -16.38
C ASP A 233 30.46 -18.43 -15.50
N VAL A 234 30.77 -17.34 -14.79
CA VAL A 234 31.96 -17.22 -13.93
C VAL A 234 31.65 -17.57 -12.48
N MET A 235 30.41 -17.38 -12.00
CA MET A 235 30.02 -17.67 -10.62
C MET A 235 30.04 -19.16 -10.31
N LEU A 236 29.73 -20.02 -11.28
CA LEU A 236 29.77 -21.47 -11.13
C LEU A 236 31.17 -22.06 -11.35
N GLN A 237 32.13 -21.26 -11.81
CA GLN A 237 33.51 -21.72 -11.91
C GLN A 237 34.11 -21.79 -10.50
N PRO A 238 34.70 -22.93 -10.11
CA PRO A 238 35.39 -23.03 -8.84
C PRO A 238 36.44 -21.91 -8.77
N PRO A 239 36.62 -21.26 -7.61
CA PRO A 239 37.50 -20.12 -7.48
C PRO A 239 38.86 -20.50 -8.04
N ILE A 240 39.20 -19.93 -9.21
CA ILE A 240 40.47 -20.20 -9.87
C ILE A 240 41.54 -19.84 -8.86
N HIS A 241 42.23 -20.85 -8.34
CA HIS A 241 43.36 -20.67 -7.43
C HIS A 241 44.43 -19.91 -8.19
N ARG A 242 44.35 -18.58 -8.12
CA ARG A 242 45.38 -17.72 -8.66
C ARG A 242 46.60 -17.98 -7.79
N PRO A 243 47.69 -18.51 -8.36
CA PRO A 243 48.90 -18.71 -7.59
C PRO A 243 49.26 -17.37 -6.96
N PRO A 244 49.65 -17.36 -5.67
CA PRO A 244 49.92 -16.14 -4.94
C PRO A 244 50.85 -15.28 -5.79
N LYS A 245 50.36 -14.10 -6.22
CA LYS A 245 51.18 -13.16 -6.98
C LYS A 245 52.39 -12.88 -6.11
N ARG A 246 53.54 -13.43 -6.49
CA ARG A 246 54.82 -13.18 -5.79
C ARG A 246 54.91 -11.67 -5.67
N ARG A 247 54.80 -11.15 -4.45
CA ARG A 247 54.89 -9.72 -4.18
C ARG A 247 56.22 -9.29 -4.79
N LYS A 248 56.18 -8.54 -5.90
CA LYS A 248 57.39 -7.96 -6.47
C LYS A 248 57.99 -7.15 -5.32
N LYS A 249 59.17 -7.57 -4.86
CA LYS A 249 59.91 -6.93 -3.78
C LYS A 249 59.95 -5.45 -4.17
N LYS A 250 59.20 -4.63 -3.43
CA LYS A 250 59.11 -3.18 -3.65
C LYS A 250 60.52 -2.67 -3.41
N GLU A 251 61.25 -2.52 -4.49
CA GLU A 251 62.55 -1.86 -4.49
C GLU A 251 62.28 -0.50 -3.86
N ARG A 252 62.85 -0.30 -2.66
CA ARG A 252 62.74 0.96 -1.93
C ARG A 252 63.49 2.00 -2.77
N ARG A 253 62.78 2.60 -3.72
CA ARG A 253 63.19 3.85 -4.34
C ARG A 253 63.26 4.85 -3.19
N VAL A 254 64.49 5.19 -2.81
CA VAL A 254 64.80 6.26 -1.87
C VAL A 254 64.25 7.53 -2.51
N VAL A 255 63.10 7.99 -2.03
CA VAL A 255 62.52 9.27 -2.43
C VAL A 255 63.37 10.34 -1.77
N SER A 256 64.22 10.97 -2.57
CA SER A 256 64.87 12.23 -2.22
C SER A 256 63.79 13.28 -1.98
N LYS A 257 63.86 13.85 -0.78
CA LYS A 257 63.06 14.95 -0.24
C LYS A 257 63.10 16.14 -1.20
N ALA A 258 62.04 16.35 -1.96
CA ALA A 258 61.83 17.57 -2.75
C ALA A 258 60.65 18.34 -2.15
N THR A 259 61.04 19.44 -1.50
CA THR A 259 60.39 20.74 -1.38
C THR A 259 58.87 20.78 -1.52
N ILE A 260 58.22 20.99 -0.36
CA ILE A 260 56.88 21.54 -0.22
C ILE A 260 56.95 22.98 -0.72
N ASN A 261 56.33 23.28 -1.86
CA ASN A 261 55.88 24.62 -2.17
C ASN A 261 54.44 24.72 -1.72
N SER A 262 54.25 25.42 -0.59
CA SER A 262 52.98 26.06 -0.26
C SER A 262 52.89 27.33 -1.11
N ASP A 263 52.04 27.31 -2.12
CA ASP A 263 51.47 28.52 -2.72
C ASP A 263 49.95 28.30 -2.76
N THR A 264 49.17 28.93 -1.88
CA THR A 264 48.61 30.31 -1.89
C THR A 264 47.49 30.47 -2.93
N ASP A 265 46.50 31.32 -2.56
CA ASP A 265 45.36 31.86 -3.33
C ASP A 265 44.06 31.09 -3.06
N ASP A 266 43.23 31.45 -2.07
CA ASP A 266 42.55 32.74 -1.83
C ASP A 266 41.95 33.30 -3.13
N ASP A 267 40.70 32.92 -3.40
CA ASP A 267 39.77 33.73 -4.20
C ASP A 267 38.37 33.57 -3.57
N ASP A 268 38.06 34.57 -2.74
CA ASP A 268 36.70 35.06 -2.52
C ASP A 268 36.10 35.45 -3.88
N ASP A 269 34.90 34.97 -4.20
CA ASP A 269 34.01 35.72 -5.09
C ASP A 269 32.56 35.53 -4.63
N ASP A 270 32.11 36.61 -3.99
CA ASP A 270 30.72 37.03 -3.91
C ASP A 270 30.05 36.98 -5.30
N GLU A 271 28.88 36.36 -5.41
CA GLU A 271 27.86 36.95 -6.29
C GLU A 271 26.45 36.69 -5.75
N ALA A 272 25.88 37.77 -5.22
CA ALA A 272 24.47 37.93 -4.95
C ALA A 272 23.76 38.34 -6.23
N LEU A 273 22.78 37.55 -6.71
CA LEU A 273 21.75 38.08 -7.61
C LEU A 273 20.39 37.41 -7.36
N VAL A 274 19.51 38.23 -6.75
CA VAL A 274 18.06 38.44 -6.98
C VAL A 274 17.10 37.24 -6.90
#